data_AF-A0A7S0WAB0-F1
#
_entry.id   AF-A0A7S0WAB0-F1
#
_cell.length_a   1.000
_cell.length_b   1.000
_cell.length_c   1.000
_cell.angle_alpha   90.00
_cell.angle_beta   90.00
_cell.angle_gamma   90.00
#
_symmetry.space_group_name_H-M   'P 1'
#
loop_
_entity.id
_entity.type
_entity.pdbx_description
1 polymer ?
#
loop_
_entity_poly.entity_id
_entity_poly.type
_entity_poly.pdbx_seq_one_letter_code
_entity_poly.pdbx_strand_id
1 'polypeptide(L)'
;MRGRGVGLLLGLCAALCLSGSTATCPTFTAWLRPDGWAGIHPVICGGVQCNNLDGFVTITVAPDAASITVSLQIQAAPDSSNIPTFLSAGLYGPALPGEAMPESAAGPLFLVEPPPSPTLAASTWSVTTRLRPANLPAILDALRTGRGFFSVSTDRVPEGELRGQFHPPTCLEAQLRPAIEIPPAWEVTEPYAFVSMMVSGAAYSGGDSVRDIAVHFQLPTDRARSLSSAVTQVKAIDEAGGSILVVQPSPWDSCVRGSFDGRNQGGLLCSDQQRHTYAGEVNLEGQASPVFHVAHRAPKAVVDAVRNATARFVVETVNSRNDPGAEWEVEGRVLDAVPCRRLMSQHDSLYSVAREFRSDWVTLWSLNEGNPDVRRTLEPRYYAHPLQVLRGETSFAISRRYGMSEGEILKVNPAIADINTLPVGSVVCVVPNWQATVAGNGQRVCT
;
A
#
# COMPACT_ATOMS: atom_id res chain seq x y z
N MET A 1 -11.63 39.20 -54.43
CA MET A 1 -11.81 40.51 -53.78
C MET A 1 -12.39 40.29 -52.39
N ARG A 2 -11.97 41.12 -51.42
CA ARG A 2 -12.43 41.30 -50.02
C ARG A 2 -13.91 40.90 -49.77
N GLY A 3 -14.38 40.42 -48.61
CA GLY A 3 -13.85 40.25 -47.25
C GLY A 3 -14.99 40.25 -46.23
N ARG A 4 -14.74 39.75 -45.01
CA ARG A 4 -15.47 39.92 -43.71
C ARG A 4 -16.92 39.36 -43.65
N GLY A 5 -17.42 38.73 -42.58
CA GLY A 5 -17.00 38.49 -41.20
C GLY A 5 -18.25 38.08 -40.38
N VAL A 6 -18.04 37.66 -39.11
CA VAL A 6 -19.01 37.21 -38.08
C VAL A 6 -19.38 35.71 -38.20
N GLY A 7 -19.07 34.79 -37.29
CA GLY A 7 -18.67 34.86 -35.89
C GLY A 7 -19.79 34.35 -34.99
N LEU A 8 -19.78 33.06 -34.61
CA LEU A 8 -20.39 32.61 -33.35
C LEU A 8 -19.78 31.27 -32.89
N LEU A 9 -19.51 31.23 -31.59
CA LEU A 9 -18.79 30.21 -30.87
C LEU A 9 -19.42 28.82 -30.98
N LEU A 10 -18.60 27.81 -31.28
CA LEU A 10 -18.85 26.40 -30.99
C LEU A 10 -17.59 25.84 -30.34
N GLY A 11 -17.33 26.35 -29.13
CA GLY A 11 -16.35 25.82 -28.21
C GLY A 11 -17.01 25.76 -26.84
N LEU A 12 -17.54 24.59 -26.47
CA LEU A 12 -17.73 24.10 -25.10
C LEU A 12 -18.54 22.79 -25.20
N CYS A 13 -17.90 21.66 -24.90
CA CYS A 13 -18.45 20.40 -24.35
C CYS A 13 -17.60 19.19 -24.75
N ALA A 14 -16.31 19.22 -24.40
CA ALA A 14 -15.48 18.01 -24.29
C ALA A 14 -14.72 18.00 -22.94
N ALA A 15 -15.36 18.51 -21.89
CA ALA A 15 -14.96 18.30 -20.50
C ALA A 15 -15.97 17.33 -19.86
N LEU A 16 -16.05 16.12 -20.40
CA LEU A 16 -16.72 15.00 -19.74
C LEU A 16 -15.66 14.26 -18.93
N CYS A 17 -15.67 14.55 -17.63
CA CYS A 17 -15.06 13.81 -16.53
C CYS A 17 -14.39 12.48 -16.92
N LEU A 18 -13.10 12.54 -17.26
CA LEU A 18 -12.18 11.46 -16.97
C LEU A 18 -11.91 11.49 -15.46
N SER A 19 -12.90 11.07 -14.67
CA SER A 19 -12.61 10.61 -13.32
C SER A 19 -11.79 9.34 -13.49
N GLY A 20 -10.46 9.50 -13.53
CA GLY A 20 -9.52 8.40 -13.55
C GLY A 20 -9.90 7.45 -12.43
N SER A 21 -10.27 6.23 -12.81
CA SER A 21 -10.50 5.12 -11.89
C SER A 21 -9.18 4.81 -11.19
N THR A 22 -8.91 5.48 -10.08
CA THR A 22 -7.75 5.20 -9.25
C THR A 22 -7.91 3.80 -8.67
N ALA A 23 -6.99 2.87 -8.96
CA ALA A 23 -7.06 1.54 -8.40
C ALA A 23 -6.95 1.60 -6.86
N THR A 24 -7.93 1.01 -6.20
CA THR A 24 -7.93 0.75 -4.77
C THR A 24 -7.04 -0.45 -4.48
N CYS A 25 -6.13 -0.35 -3.51
CA CYS A 25 -5.38 -1.52 -3.07
C CYS A 25 -6.32 -2.61 -2.52
N PRO A 26 -5.93 -3.89 -2.58
CA PRO A 26 -6.58 -4.98 -1.84
C PRO A 26 -6.32 -4.92 -0.32
N THR A 27 -5.86 -3.77 0.19
CA THR A 27 -5.31 -3.60 1.52
C THR A 27 -5.85 -2.31 2.12
N PHE A 28 -6.38 -2.40 3.33
CA PHE A 28 -6.75 -1.23 4.14
C PHE A 28 -5.53 -0.73 4.90
N THR A 29 -5.40 0.58 5.05
CA THR A 29 -4.25 1.16 5.73
C THR A 29 -4.68 2.18 6.77
N ALA A 30 -3.94 2.24 7.88
CA ALA A 30 -4.04 3.32 8.84
C ALA A 30 -2.63 3.77 9.26
N TRP A 31 -2.45 5.08 9.38
CA TRP A 31 -1.26 5.70 9.96
C TRP A 31 -1.57 6.00 11.42
N LEU A 32 -0.76 5.48 12.33
CA LEU A 32 -0.95 5.58 13.77
C LEU A 32 -0.13 6.77 14.29
N ARG A 33 -0.79 7.64 15.07
CA ARG A 33 -0.18 8.86 15.58
C ARG A 33 -0.49 9.11 17.05
N PRO A 34 0.40 9.84 17.75
CA PRO A 34 0.21 10.32 19.11
C PRO A 34 -0.61 11.63 19.15
N ASP A 35 -0.54 12.45 18.10
CA ASP A 35 -0.90 13.88 18.11
C ASP A 35 -2.18 14.23 17.37
N GLY A 36 -2.83 13.27 16.73
CA GLY A 36 -3.69 13.64 15.61
C GLY A 36 -5.07 14.18 15.92
N TRP A 37 -5.60 13.94 17.13
CA TRP A 37 -7.02 14.13 17.39
C TRP A 37 -7.18 14.98 18.65
N ALA A 38 -7.86 16.12 18.50
CA ALA A 38 -8.16 17.03 19.60
C ALA A 38 -8.92 16.28 20.71
N GLY A 39 -8.25 16.01 21.83
CA GLY A 39 -8.83 15.30 22.97
C GLY A 39 -8.21 13.93 23.31
N ILE A 40 -7.22 13.44 22.55
CA ILE A 40 -6.43 12.26 22.95
C ILE A 40 -5.28 12.71 23.85
N HIS A 41 -5.00 11.93 24.90
CA HIS A 41 -3.90 12.19 25.82
C HIS A 41 -2.57 12.23 25.04
N PRO A 42 -1.75 13.28 25.21
CA PRO A 42 -0.41 13.28 24.64
C PRO A 42 0.33 12.07 25.19
N VAL A 43 0.94 11.31 24.29
CA VAL A 43 1.83 10.19 24.63
C VAL A 43 2.94 10.76 25.49
N ILE A 44 3.22 10.22 26.68
CA ILE A 44 4.22 10.78 27.60
C ILE A 44 5.41 9.84 27.69
N CYS A 45 6.63 10.32 27.38
CA CYS A 45 7.91 9.62 27.42
C CYS A 45 8.74 10.25 28.54
N GLY A 46 8.87 9.57 29.68
CA GLY A 46 9.73 10.07 30.76
C GLY A 46 9.27 11.42 31.36
N GLY A 47 7.97 11.72 31.31
CA GLY A 47 7.38 12.94 31.85
C GLY A 47 7.20 14.10 30.85
N VAL A 48 7.59 13.92 29.58
CA VAL A 48 7.37 14.88 28.48
C VAL A 48 6.56 14.25 27.35
N GLN A 49 5.85 15.05 26.55
CA GLN A 49 5.11 14.54 25.40
C GLN A 49 6.04 13.93 24.34
N CYS A 50 5.82 12.67 23.98
CA CYS A 50 6.42 11.97 22.87
C CYS A 50 5.81 12.52 21.56
N ASN A 51 6.64 13.14 20.73
CA ASN A 51 6.28 13.50 19.35
C ASN A 51 6.97 12.57 18.33
N ASN A 52 7.37 11.38 18.78
CA ASN A 52 8.39 10.56 18.16
C ASN A 52 8.01 9.07 18.06
N LEU A 53 6.74 8.73 18.27
CA LEU A 53 6.21 7.40 18.03
C LEU A 53 5.25 7.46 16.86
N ASP A 54 5.56 6.76 15.79
CA ASP A 54 4.70 6.64 14.63
C ASP A 54 4.41 5.17 14.36
N GLY A 55 3.24 4.90 13.78
CA GLY A 55 2.93 3.55 13.34
C GLY A 55 2.26 3.52 11.98
N PHE A 56 2.29 2.36 11.38
CA PHE A 56 1.58 2.05 10.16
C PHE A 56 1.06 0.64 10.25
N VAL A 57 -0.21 0.47 9.90
CA VAL A 57 -0.85 -0.83 9.88
C VAL A 57 -1.52 -1.04 8.54
N THR A 58 -1.31 -2.23 7.99
CA THR A 58 -2.01 -2.73 6.83
C THR A 58 -2.89 -3.91 7.24
N ILE A 59 -4.09 -3.98 6.67
CA ILE A 59 -4.95 -5.16 6.76
C ILE A 59 -5.24 -5.62 5.34
N THR A 60 -4.73 -6.79 5.01
CA THR A 60 -5.01 -7.47 3.75
C THR A 60 -5.98 -8.60 4.04
N VAL A 61 -7.12 -8.61 3.34
CA VAL A 61 -8.11 -9.66 3.48
C VAL A 61 -7.67 -10.84 2.63
N ALA A 62 -7.61 -12.04 3.22
CA ALA A 62 -7.35 -13.22 2.42
C ALA A 62 -8.50 -13.40 1.40
N PRO A 63 -8.23 -13.81 0.17
CA PRO A 63 -9.25 -13.95 -0.88
C PRO A 63 -10.40 -14.92 -0.56
N ASP A 64 -10.13 -15.95 0.23
CA ASP A 64 -11.15 -16.86 0.75
C ASP A 64 -12.10 -16.18 1.76
N ALA A 65 -11.70 -15.01 2.26
CA ALA A 65 -12.25 -14.29 3.40
C ALA A 65 -12.42 -15.21 4.62
N ALA A 66 -11.48 -16.13 4.81
CA ALA A 66 -11.37 -16.94 6.02
C ALA A 66 -10.34 -16.36 6.99
N SER A 67 -9.45 -15.50 6.49
CA SER A 67 -8.41 -14.87 7.29
C SER A 67 -8.12 -13.44 6.85
N ILE A 68 -7.47 -12.69 7.73
CA ILE A 68 -6.84 -11.41 7.41
C ILE A 68 -5.37 -11.51 7.78
N THR A 69 -4.53 -10.83 7.01
CA THR A 69 -3.12 -10.61 7.34
C THR A 69 -3.00 -9.16 7.81
N VAL A 70 -2.51 -8.99 9.03
CA VAL A 70 -2.26 -7.67 9.62
C VAL A 70 -0.76 -7.49 9.69
N SER A 71 -0.24 -6.48 9.00
CA SER A 71 1.16 -6.06 9.16
C SER A 71 1.17 -4.74 9.91
N LEU A 72 1.76 -4.75 11.10
CA LEU A 72 1.91 -3.58 11.96
C LEU A 72 3.38 -3.24 12.06
N GLN A 73 3.72 -1.98 11.87
CA GLN A 73 5.02 -1.41 12.12
C GLN A 73 4.86 -0.23 13.06
N ILE A 74 5.68 -0.18 14.10
CA ILE A 74 5.79 0.97 15.01
C ILE A 74 7.24 1.38 15.03
N GLN A 75 7.47 2.68 14.86
CA GLN A 75 8.77 3.29 14.91
C GLN A 75 8.85 4.21 16.12
N ALA A 76 9.96 4.12 16.86
CA ALA A 76 10.29 5.00 17.95
C ALA A 76 11.54 5.79 17.59
N ALA A 77 11.44 7.12 17.59
CA ALA A 77 12.59 7.97 17.39
C ALA A 77 13.44 8.08 18.68
N PRO A 78 14.77 8.24 18.55
CA PRO A 78 15.72 8.07 19.63
C PRO A 78 15.73 9.17 20.71
N ASP A 79 14.91 10.21 20.61
CA ASP A 79 14.78 11.29 21.61
C ASP A 79 13.89 10.94 22.81
N SER A 80 13.29 9.75 22.84
CA SER A 80 12.46 9.29 23.94
C SER A 80 13.32 8.87 25.13
N SER A 81 13.23 9.58 26.26
CA SER A 81 13.57 8.97 27.56
C SER A 81 12.39 8.09 27.99
N ASN A 82 12.56 6.77 27.93
CA ASN A 82 11.57 5.73 28.27
C ASN A 82 10.32 5.64 27.36
N ILE A 83 10.45 4.85 26.29
CA ILE A 83 9.31 4.32 25.50
C ILE A 83 8.35 3.62 26.48
N PRO A 84 7.03 3.91 26.42
CA PRO A 84 6.04 3.24 27.25
C PRO A 84 5.93 1.75 26.92
N THR A 85 5.48 0.95 27.89
CA THR A 85 5.28 -0.49 27.66
C THR A 85 3.97 -0.66 26.91
N PHE A 86 3.99 -1.17 25.67
CA PHE A 86 2.74 -1.45 24.98
C PHE A 86 2.09 -2.73 25.54
N LEU A 87 0.79 -2.64 25.81
CA LEU A 87 0.02 -3.70 26.43
C LEU A 87 -0.73 -4.51 25.38
N SER A 88 -1.43 -3.84 24.47
CA SER A 88 -2.21 -4.48 23.42
C SER A 88 -2.30 -3.61 22.18
N ALA A 89 -2.34 -4.24 21.02
CA ALA A 89 -2.61 -3.59 19.74
C ALA A 89 -3.80 -4.28 19.09
N GLY A 90 -4.76 -3.54 18.54
CA GLY A 90 -5.95 -4.14 17.97
C GLY A 90 -6.80 -3.21 17.13
N LEU A 91 -7.76 -3.81 16.44
CA LEU A 91 -8.80 -3.10 15.71
C LEU A 91 -10.01 -2.90 16.61
N TYR A 92 -10.56 -1.68 16.59
CA TYR A 92 -11.72 -1.26 17.35
C TYR A 92 -12.71 -0.52 16.42
N GLY A 93 -13.92 -0.28 16.93
CA GLY A 93 -14.99 0.44 16.23
C GLY A 93 -16.27 -0.38 16.12
N PRO A 94 -17.29 0.16 15.43
CA PRO A 94 -17.25 1.35 14.58
C PRO A 94 -17.32 2.69 15.34
N ALA A 95 -16.42 3.63 15.03
CA ALA A 95 -16.39 5.00 15.57
C ALA A 95 -16.06 6.02 14.47
N LEU A 96 -16.61 7.24 14.56
CA LEU A 96 -16.26 8.30 13.61
C LEU A 96 -14.91 8.94 13.96
N PRO A 97 -14.23 9.55 12.97
CA PRO A 97 -13.07 10.39 13.23
C PRO A 97 -13.38 11.49 14.26
N GLY A 98 -12.58 11.58 15.31
CA GLY A 98 -12.70 12.58 16.39
C GLY A 98 -13.67 12.24 17.52
N GLU A 99 -14.42 11.12 17.46
CA GLU A 99 -15.29 10.73 18.57
C GLU A 99 -14.49 10.10 19.71
N ALA A 100 -14.79 10.52 20.95
CA ALA A 100 -14.31 9.84 22.14
C ALA A 100 -14.82 8.39 22.14
N MET A 101 -13.99 7.47 22.62
CA MET A 101 -14.39 6.08 22.82
C MET A 101 -15.68 6.07 23.66
N PRO A 102 -16.76 5.39 23.21
CA PRO A 102 -17.87 5.13 24.10
C PRO A 102 -17.33 4.38 25.33
N GLU A 103 -17.63 4.83 26.55
CA GLU A 103 -17.24 4.12 27.79
C GLU A 103 -17.78 2.67 27.82
N SER A 104 -18.76 2.36 26.96
CA SER A 104 -19.34 1.03 26.74
C SER A 104 -18.92 0.35 25.42
N ALA A 105 -17.85 0.81 24.77
CA ALA A 105 -17.43 0.27 23.48
C ALA A 105 -17.19 -1.24 23.60
N ALA A 106 -17.79 -2.01 22.68
CA ALA A 106 -17.49 -3.42 22.52
C ALA A 106 -15.96 -3.61 22.47
N GLY A 107 -15.46 -4.65 23.14
CA GLY A 107 -14.04 -4.98 23.15
C GLY A 107 -13.44 -5.07 21.73
N PRO A 108 -12.11 -5.22 21.61
CA PRO A 108 -11.43 -5.22 20.32
C PRO A 108 -12.07 -6.22 19.35
N LEU A 109 -12.28 -5.80 18.09
CA LEU A 109 -12.71 -6.70 17.02
C LEU A 109 -11.68 -7.82 16.81
N PHE A 110 -10.39 -7.49 16.96
CA PHE A 110 -9.30 -8.45 17.17
C PHE A 110 -8.10 -7.76 17.82
N LEU A 111 -7.22 -8.58 18.41
CA LEU A 111 -5.92 -8.17 18.92
C LEU A 111 -4.79 -8.76 18.05
N VAL A 112 -3.68 -8.04 17.99
CA VAL A 112 -2.42 -8.47 17.37
C VAL A 112 -1.49 -8.94 18.47
N GLU A 113 -0.96 -10.15 18.30
CA GLU A 113 0.03 -10.74 19.19
C GLU A 113 1.34 -11.07 18.45
N PRO A 114 2.51 -10.90 19.09
CA PRO A 114 2.70 -10.25 20.38
C PRO A 114 2.43 -8.73 20.32
N PRO A 115 2.17 -8.08 21.47
CA PRO A 115 2.04 -6.62 21.49
C PRO A 115 3.35 -5.95 21.03
N PRO A 116 3.27 -4.71 20.53
CA PRO A 116 4.43 -3.98 20.09
C PRO A 116 5.49 -3.81 21.18
N SER A 117 6.76 -3.96 20.85
CA SER A 117 7.83 -3.73 21.81
C SER A 117 9.04 -3.04 21.15
N PRO A 118 8.86 -1.87 20.49
CA PRO A 118 10.01 -1.12 20.00
C PRO A 118 10.89 -0.72 21.18
N THR A 119 12.19 -0.95 21.03
CA THR A 119 13.21 -0.47 21.98
C THR A 119 14.00 0.65 21.33
N LEU A 120 14.61 1.52 22.12
CA LEU A 120 15.51 2.56 21.60
C LEU A 120 16.71 1.99 20.82
N ALA A 121 17.09 0.73 21.10
CA ALA A 121 18.16 0.05 20.38
C ALA A 121 17.72 -0.46 19.00
N ALA A 122 16.45 -0.86 18.86
CA ALA A 122 15.89 -1.36 17.61
C ALA A 122 15.27 -0.25 16.74
N SER A 123 14.81 0.85 17.36
CA SER A 123 14.10 2.00 16.77
C SER A 123 12.83 1.69 15.98
N THR A 124 12.60 0.42 15.64
CA THR A 124 11.48 -0.08 14.88
C THR A 124 11.09 -1.44 15.43
N TRP A 125 9.79 -1.70 15.46
CA TRP A 125 9.22 -3.00 15.71
C TRP A 125 8.20 -3.28 14.60
N SER A 126 8.24 -4.48 14.04
CA SER A 126 7.27 -4.91 13.04
C SER A 126 6.79 -6.32 13.36
N VAL A 127 5.52 -6.57 13.05
CA VAL A 127 4.94 -7.89 13.10
C VAL A 127 4.02 -8.06 11.91
N THR A 128 4.00 -9.26 11.33
CA THR A 128 2.94 -9.68 10.42
C THR A 128 2.26 -10.89 11.02
N THR A 129 0.97 -10.77 11.30
CA THR A 129 0.16 -11.85 11.87
C THR A 129 -1.00 -12.19 10.96
N ARG A 130 -1.30 -13.49 10.84
CA ARG A 130 -2.46 -13.98 10.09
C ARG A 130 -3.52 -14.41 11.08
N LEU A 131 -4.68 -13.76 11.03
CA LEU A 131 -5.79 -13.96 11.96
C LEU A 131 -6.98 -14.59 11.22
N ARG A 132 -7.74 -15.43 11.93
CA ARG A 132 -9.04 -15.95 11.48
C ARG A 132 -10.13 -15.39 12.41
N PRO A 133 -10.55 -14.14 12.23
CA PRO A 133 -11.48 -13.50 13.16
C PRO A 133 -12.86 -14.17 13.08
N ALA A 134 -13.48 -14.37 14.24
CA ALA A 134 -14.81 -14.98 14.33
C ALA A 134 -15.91 -14.13 13.65
N ASN A 135 -15.73 -12.80 13.62
CA ASN A 135 -16.68 -11.85 13.02
C ASN A 135 -16.01 -11.00 11.92
N LEU A 136 -15.49 -11.66 10.88
CA LEU A 136 -14.94 -10.97 9.72
C LEU A 136 -15.93 -9.99 9.04
N PRO A 137 -17.25 -10.28 8.91
CA PRO A 137 -18.18 -9.34 8.29
C PRO A 137 -18.22 -7.97 8.99
N ALA A 138 -18.27 -7.93 10.33
CA ALA A 138 -18.25 -6.67 11.07
C ALA A 138 -16.93 -5.92 10.94
N ILE A 139 -15.80 -6.65 10.87
CA ILE A 139 -14.48 -6.06 10.60
C ILE A 139 -14.47 -5.38 9.23
N LEU A 140 -14.91 -6.09 8.19
CA LEU A 140 -14.93 -5.55 6.83
C LEU A 140 -15.87 -4.35 6.71
N ASP A 141 -17.04 -4.38 7.36
CA ASP A 141 -17.97 -3.25 7.40
C ASP A 141 -17.33 -2.01 8.06
N ALA A 142 -16.68 -2.19 9.22
CA ALA A 142 -15.95 -1.10 9.89
C ALA A 142 -14.83 -0.52 9.01
N LEU A 143 -14.04 -1.37 8.34
CA LEU A 143 -12.96 -0.93 7.45
C LEU A 143 -13.48 -0.22 6.20
N ARG A 144 -14.55 -0.74 5.57
CA ARG A 144 -15.15 -0.16 4.36
C ARG A 144 -15.83 1.18 4.60
N THR A 145 -16.50 1.32 5.74
CA THR A 145 -17.17 2.56 6.12
C THR A 145 -16.20 3.60 6.67
N GLY A 146 -14.91 3.27 6.80
CA GLY A 146 -13.91 4.13 7.41
C GLY A 146 -14.20 4.39 8.89
N ARG A 147 -14.95 3.50 9.57
CA ARG A 147 -15.32 3.59 10.99
C ARG A 147 -14.48 2.66 11.88
N GLY A 148 -13.68 1.79 11.29
CA GLY A 148 -12.67 1.00 12.00
C GLY A 148 -11.41 1.81 12.26
N PHE A 149 -10.89 1.75 13.48
CA PHE A 149 -9.62 2.35 13.84
C PHE A 149 -8.73 1.34 14.55
N PHE A 150 -7.44 1.46 14.32
CA PHE A 150 -6.44 0.68 15.02
C PHE A 150 -5.98 1.47 16.25
N SER A 151 -5.86 0.79 17.38
CA SER A 151 -5.34 1.40 18.61
C SER A 151 -4.30 0.50 19.26
N VAL A 152 -3.26 1.14 19.77
CA VAL A 152 -2.21 0.52 20.58
C VAL A 152 -2.25 1.14 21.96
N SER A 153 -2.54 0.34 22.96
CA SER A 153 -2.57 0.73 24.37
C SER A 153 -1.23 0.55 25.05
N THR A 154 -0.99 1.32 26.10
CA THR A 154 0.22 1.24 26.91
C THR A 154 -0.04 1.26 28.40
N ASP A 155 0.99 0.95 29.18
CA ASP A 155 0.99 1.02 30.64
C ASP A 155 0.65 2.41 31.19
N ARG A 156 0.90 3.47 30.42
CA ARG A 156 0.58 4.86 30.78
C ARG A 156 -0.82 5.28 30.32
N VAL A 157 -1.26 4.81 29.16
CA VAL A 157 -2.59 5.12 28.59
C VAL A 157 -3.28 3.81 28.15
N PRO A 158 -3.96 3.12 29.08
CA PRO A 158 -4.62 1.83 28.80
C PRO A 158 -5.73 1.93 27.76
N GLU A 159 -6.35 3.10 27.64
CA GLU A 159 -7.39 3.42 26.65
C GLU A 159 -6.87 3.44 25.21
N GLY A 160 -5.54 3.51 25.00
CA GLY A 160 -4.92 3.63 23.68
C GLY A 160 -4.08 4.89 23.53
N GLU A 161 -2.78 4.71 23.29
CA GLU A 161 -1.76 5.75 23.17
C GLU A 161 -1.45 6.11 21.70
N LEU A 162 -1.44 5.13 20.79
CA LEU A 162 -1.32 5.37 19.35
C LEU A 162 -2.62 4.97 18.65
N ARG A 163 -3.16 5.85 17.79
CA ARG A 163 -4.40 5.59 17.06
C ARG A 163 -4.34 6.01 15.60
N GLY A 164 -5.04 5.29 14.74
CA GLY A 164 -5.20 5.62 13.34
C GLY A 164 -6.49 5.05 12.76
N GLN A 165 -7.22 5.88 12.02
CA GLN A 165 -8.43 5.45 11.31
C GLN A 165 -8.07 4.77 9.99
N PHE A 166 -8.75 3.68 9.67
CA PHE A 166 -8.60 3.04 8.37
C PHE A 166 -9.25 3.85 7.27
N HIS A 167 -8.52 3.96 6.16
CA HIS A 167 -9.02 4.56 4.93
C HIS A 167 -8.60 3.69 3.74
N PRO A 168 -9.38 3.66 2.64
CA PRO A 168 -8.91 3.10 1.38
C PRO A 168 -7.75 3.94 0.83
N PRO A 169 -6.54 3.38 0.67
CA PRO A 169 -5.43 4.11 0.06
C PRO A 169 -5.60 4.14 -1.46
N THR A 170 -5.03 5.16 -2.11
CA THR A 170 -4.70 5.03 -3.53
C THR A 170 -3.34 4.38 -3.68
N CYS A 171 -3.20 3.54 -4.71
CA CYS A 171 -1.99 2.76 -4.88
C CYS A 171 -1.31 3.03 -6.21
N LEU A 172 0.00 3.20 -6.14
CA LEU A 172 0.90 3.30 -7.28
C LEU A 172 1.83 2.08 -7.27
N GLU A 173 2.29 1.69 -8.45
CA GLU A 173 3.23 0.59 -8.62
C GLU A 173 4.39 0.96 -9.54
N ALA A 174 5.54 0.34 -9.31
CA ALA A 174 6.66 0.37 -10.24
C ALA A 174 7.33 -1.01 -10.29
N GLN A 175 7.49 -1.54 -11.49
CA GLN A 175 8.32 -2.70 -11.76
C GLN A 175 9.74 -2.21 -12.05
N LEU A 176 10.70 -2.62 -11.22
CA LEU A 176 12.08 -2.19 -11.38
C LEU A 176 12.85 -3.20 -12.22
N ARG A 177 13.56 -2.70 -13.23
CA ARG A 177 14.42 -3.45 -14.14
C ARG A 177 15.83 -2.86 -14.09
N PRO A 178 16.88 -3.59 -14.48
CA PRO A 178 18.21 -3.03 -14.53
C PRO A 178 18.26 -1.84 -15.48
N ALA A 179 18.93 -0.76 -15.08
CA ALA A 179 19.02 0.43 -15.93
C ALA A 179 19.82 0.16 -17.21
N ILE A 180 20.75 -0.79 -17.16
CA ILE A 180 21.61 -1.18 -18.28
C ILE A 180 20.88 -2.18 -19.18
N GLU A 181 20.98 -2.01 -20.49
CA GLU A 181 20.55 -3.03 -21.46
C GLU A 181 21.33 -4.34 -21.24
N ILE A 182 20.63 -5.36 -20.75
CA ILE A 182 21.20 -6.69 -20.58
C ILE A 182 21.39 -7.30 -21.98
N PRO A 183 22.60 -7.82 -22.32
CA PRO A 183 22.82 -8.46 -23.61
C PRO A 183 21.81 -9.59 -23.85
N PRO A 184 21.30 -9.78 -25.09
CA PRO A 184 20.22 -10.73 -25.40
C PRO A 184 20.46 -12.16 -24.90
N ALA A 185 21.74 -12.56 -24.78
CA ALA A 185 22.15 -13.87 -24.31
C ALA A 185 21.79 -14.20 -22.85
N TRP A 186 21.43 -13.20 -22.03
CA TRP A 186 21.13 -13.37 -20.60
C TRP A 186 19.62 -13.34 -20.29
N GLU A 187 18.76 -13.10 -21.30
CA GLU A 187 17.28 -13.13 -21.24
C GLU A 187 16.66 -12.77 -19.87
N VAL A 188 16.96 -11.59 -19.32
CA VAL A 188 16.25 -11.13 -18.11
C VAL A 188 15.05 -10.28 -18.53
N THR A 189 13.97 -10.96 -18.88
CA THR A 189 12.67 -10.32 -19.22
C THR A 189 11.86 -9.94 -17.98
N GLU A 190 12.16 -10.55 -16.84
CA GLU A 190 11.45 -10.39 -15.56
C GLU A 190 11.94 -9.15 -14.77
N PRO A 191 11.07 -8.45 -14.03
CA PRO A 191 11.48 -7.38 -13.14
C PRO A 191 12.33 -7.92 -11.99
N TYR A 192 13.34 -7.15 -11.63
CA TYR A 192 14.22 -7.47 -10.50
C TYR A 192 13.55 -7.17 -9.17
N ALA A 193 12.81 -6.07 -9.08
CA ALA A 193 12.16 -5.66 -7.85
C ALA A 193 10.80 -5.02 -8.12
N PHE A 194 9.99 -4.89 -7.09
CA PHE A 194 8.70 -4.23 -7.17
C PHE A 194 8.52 -3.23 -6.05
N VAL A 195 8.01 -2.06 -6.40
CA VAL A 195 7.64 -1.00 -5.46
C VAL A 195 6.13 -0.82 -5.54
N SER A 196 5.46 -0.82 -4.37
CA SER A 196 4.10 -0.31 -4.23
C SER A 196 4.09 0.89 -3.32
N MET A 197 3.42 1.95 -3.71
CA MET A 197 3.29 3.16 -2.91
C MET A 197 1.81 3.39 -2.60
N MET A 198 1.49 3.39 -1.32
CA MET A 198 0.18 3.67 -0.78
C MET A 198 0.12 5.14 -0.36
N VAL A 199 -0.93 5.84 -0.79
CA VAL A 199 -1.15 7.26 -0.50
C VAL A 199 -2.50 7.40 0.20
N SER A 200 -2.52 8.10 1.33
CA SER A 200 -3.76 8.35 2.06
C SER A 200 -4.77 9.16 1.22
N GLY A 201 -6.04 8.76 1.26
CA GLY A 201 -7.12 9.48 0.58
C GLY A 201 -7.53 10.78 1.28
N ALA A 202 -7.37 10.84 2.61
CA ALA A 202 -7.72 12.00 3.44
C ALA A 202 -6.46 12.73 3.95
N ALA A 203 -6.57 14.06 4.06
CA ALA A 203 -5.58 14.87 4.76
C ALA A 203 -5.73 14.68 6.28
N TYR A 204 -4.71 14.18 6.96
CA TYR A 204 -4.72 14.04 8.41
C TYR A 204 -4.10 15.29 9.06
N SER A 205 -4.86 15.99 9.91
CA SER A 205 -4.44 17.08 10.79
C SER A 205 -3.35 18.04 10.23
N GLY A 206 -3.60 18.62 9.06
CA GLY A 206 -2.66 19.56 8.41
C GLY A 206 -3.24 20.36 7.23
N GLY A 207 -4.53 20.22 6.94
CA GLY A 207 -5.16 20.77 5.74
C GLY A 207 -4.77 20.02 4.46
N ASP A 208 -5.29 20.46 3.31
CA ASP A 208 -5.15 19.76 2.02
C ASP A 208 -3.72 19.67 1.45
N SER A 209 -2.75 20.30 2.10
CA SER A 209 -1.37 20.46 1.64
C SER A 209 -0.46 19.26 1.89
N VAL A 210 -0.87 18.29 2.71
CA VAL A 210 -0.06 17.12 3.09
C VAL A 210 -0.84 15.82 2.85
N ARG A 211 -0.12 14.76 2.48
CA ARG A 211 -0.63 13.38 2.40
C ARG A 211 0.32 12.44 3.12
N ASP A 212 -0.25 11.37 3.66
CA ASP A 212 0.52 10.31 4.29
C ASP A 212 0.85 9.26 3.23
N ILE A 213 2.07 8.76 3.25
CA ILE A 213 2.58 7.83 2.24
C ILE A 213 3.22 6.64 2.94
N ALA A 214 3.04 5.47 2.36
CA ALA A 214 3.82 4.30 2.71
C ALA A 214 4.36 3.68 1.42
N VAL A 215 5.66 3.41 1.40
CA VAL A 215 6.33 2.75 0.28
C VAL A 215 6.68 1.33 0.72
N HIS A 216 6.15 0.37 -0.01
CA HIS A 216 6.44 -1.04 0.11
C HIS A 216 7.42 -1.45 -0.99
N PHE A 217 8.48 -2.14 -0.61
CA PHE A 217 9.49 -2.63 -1.53
C PHE A 217 9.71 -4.14 -1.37
N GLN A 218 9.78 -4.85 -2.50
CA GLN A 218 10.03 -6.29 -2.55
C GLN A 218 11.21 -6.58 -3.48
N LEU A 219 12.22 -7.25 -2.91
CA LEU A 219 13.42 -7.74 -3.59
C LEU A 219 13.38 -9.26 -3.78
N PRO A 220 14.11 -9.79 -4.76
CA PRO A 220 14.21 -11.23 -4.99
C PRO A 220 15.15 -11.82 -3.93
N THR A 221 14.90 -13.06 -3.49
CA THR A 221 15.77 -13.77 -2.53
C THR A 221 16.67 -14.80 -3.21
N ASP A 222 16.57 -14.92 -4.54
CA ASP A 222 17.47 -15.75 -5.33
C ASP A 222 18.82 -15.05 -5.54
N ARG A 223 19.91 -15.77 -5.25
CA ARG A 223 21.29 -15.32 -5.46
C ARG A 223 21.58 -14.95 -6.92
N ALA A 224 20.88 -15.55 -7.89
CA ALA A 224 21.04 -15.21 -9.30
C ALA A 224 20.50 -13.81 -9.66
N ARG A 225 19.60 -13.25 -8.83
CA ARG A 225 19.01 -11.91 -9.00
C ARG A 225 19.32 -10.98 -7.85
N SER A 226 20.32 -11.31 -7.02
CA SER A 226 20.76 -10.45 -5.94
C SER A 226 21.39 -9.19 -6.49
N LEU A 227 21.15 -8.07 -5.81
CA LEU A 227 21.85 -6.83 -6.11
C LEU A 227 23.36 -6.99 -5.89
N SER A 228 24.15 -6.22 -6.63
CA SER A 228 25.61 -6.22 -6.66
C SER A 228 26.24 -5.81 -5.33
N SER A 229 25.48 -5.08 -4.50
CA SER A 229 25.86 -4.67 -3.16
C SER A 229 24.63 -4.30 -2.32
N ALA A 230 24.84 -4.00 -1.03
CA ALA A 230 23.76 -3.62 -0.13
C ALA A 230 23.01 -2.37 -0.61
N VAL A 231 21.68 -2.38 -0.46
CA VAL A 231 20.83 -1.21 -0.73
C VAL A 231 21.16 -0.13 0.29
N THR A 232 21.41 1.08 -0.20
CA THR A 232 21.68 2.27 0.62
C THR A 232 20.50 3.22 0.67
N GLN A 233 19.69 3.29 -0.39
CA GLN A 233 18.42 4.03 -0.44
C GLN A 233 17.63 3.68 -1.70
N VAL A 234 16.32 3.86 -1.65
CA VAL A 234 15.40 3.84 -2.79
C VAL A 234 14.91 5.26 -2.99
N LYS A 235 14.91 5.79 -4.21
CA LYS A 235 14.46 7.16 -4.48
C LYS A 235 13.35 7.15 -5.50
N ALA A 236 12.36 8.03 -5.36
CA ALA A 236 11.61 8.51 -6.50
C ALA A 236 12.35 9.74 -7.05
N ILE A 237 12.70 9.74 -8.33
CA ILE A 237 13.37 10.85 -9.02
C ILE A 237 12.48 11.40 -10.12
N ASP A 238 12.62 12.69 -10.44
CA ASP A 238 11.99 13.31 -11.61
C ASP A 238 12.77 13.00 -12.91
N GLU A 239 12.28 13.50 -14.05
CA GLU A 239 12.93 13.33 -15.35
C GLU A 239 14.30 14.02 -15.43
N ALA A 240 14.53 15.06 -14.64
CA ALA A 240 15.81 15.78 -14.55
C ALA A 240 16.81 15.10 -13.59
N GLY A 241 16.42 14.00 -12.92
CA GLY A 241 17.24 13.29 -11.94
C GLY A 241 17.20 13.89 -10.53
N GLY A 242 16.35 14.89 -10.29
CA GLY A 242 16.08 15.46 -8.98
C GLY A 242 15.35 14.46 -8.08
N SER A 243 15.79 14.31 -6.83
CA SER A 243 15.13 13.40 -5.87
C SER A 243 13.82 14.00 -5.36
N ILE A 244 12.70 13.35 -5.69
CA ILE A 244 11.34 13.69 -5.26
C ILE A 244 11.03 13.06 -3.90
N LEU A 245 11.40 11.78 -3.71
CA LEU A 245 11.20 11.02 -2.48
C LEU A 245 12.45 10.18 -2.24
N VAL A 246 12.90 10.07 -0.99
CA VAL A 246 13.98 9.16 -0.62
C VAL A 246 13.52 8.29 0.54
N VAL A 247 13.70 6.99 0.34
CA VAL A 247 13.37 5.90 1.25
C VAL A 247 14.68 5.26 1.63
N GLN A 248 15.12 5.43 2.87
CA GLN A 248 16.41 4.89 3.30
C GLN A 248 16.23 3.61 4.12
N PRO A 249 16.97 2.53 3.80
CA PRO A 249 17.01 1.31 4.58
C PRO A 249 17.75 1.47 5.91
N SER A 250 18.68 2.43 5.99
CA SER A 250 19.51 2.67 7.17
C SER A 250 19.23 4.06 7.77
N PRO A 251 19.15 4.15 9.11
CA PRO A 251 18.92 5.37 9.90
C PRO A 251 19.71 6.65 9.63
N TRP A 252 20.81 6.58 8.89
CA TRP A 252 21.95 7.47 9.10
C TRP A 252 22.19 8.54 8.02
N ASP A 253 21.58 8.48 6.82
CA ASP A 253 22.13 9.17 5.64
C ASP A 253 21.31 10.33 5.05
N SER A 254 20.02 10.37 5.31
CA SER A 254 19.09 11.33 4.73
C SER A 254 19.43 12.79 5.15
N CYS A 255 20.29 12.89 6.18
CA CYS A 255 20.54 14.00 7.07
C CYS A 255 21.62 14.90 6.53
N VAL A 256 22.48 14.26 5.80
CA VAL A 256 23.68 14.85 5.27
C VAL A 256 23.40 15.38 3.86
N ARG A 257 22.33 14.88 3.21
CA ARG A 257 22.05 15.13 1.79
C ARG A 257 20.81 15.98 1.53
N GLY A 258 20.04 16.34 2.58
CA GLY A 258 18.81 17.14 2.46
C GLY A 258 17.60 16.31 1.99
N SER A 259 17.61 15.01 2.27
CA SER A 259 16.65 14.06 1.70
C SER A 259 15.98 13.21 2.79
N PHE A 260 14.93 13.72 3.44
CA PHE A 260 13.89 12.99 4.18
C PHE A 260 14.06 12.54 5.65
N ASP A 261 15.19 12.66 6.32
CA ASP A 261 15.31 12.42 7.79
C ASP A 261 15.46 13.69 8.60
N GLY A 262 15.34 14.82 7.93
CA GLY A 262 15.98 16.04 8.34
C GLY A 262 17.34 15.79 9.01
N ARG A 263 18.44 15.93 8.31
CA ARG A 263 19.52 16.85 8.71
C ARG A 263 19.77 17.80 7.55
N ASN A 264 20.46 18.91 7.79
CA ASN A 264 20.79 19.84 6.71
C ASN A 264 22.22 19.62 6.17
N GLN A 265 22.46 20.07 4.93
CA GLN A 265 23.76 20.05 4.24
C GLN A 265 24.84 20.92 4.91
N GLY A 266 24.51 21.62 6.00
CA GLY A 266 25.37 22.59 6.71
C GLY A 266 25.89 22.11 8.07
N GLY A 267 25.65 20.86 8.47
CA GLY A 267 26.23 20.27 9.69
C GLY A 267 25.52 20.62 11.00
N LEU A 268 24.32 21.21 10.95
CA LEU A 268 23.48 21.40 12.13
C LEU A 268 22.51 20.23 12.26
N LEU A 269 22.40 19.67 13.48
CA LEU A 269 21.12 19.18 13.98
C LEU A 269 20.12 20.31 13.71
N CYS A 270 19.00 20.04 13.09
CA CYS A 270 17.81 20.65 13.52
C CYS A 270 17.65 19.94 14.83
N SER A 271 17.22 20.76 15.74
CA SER A 271 16.20 20.40 16.68
C SER A 271 15.38 19.15 16.36
N ASP A 272 14.36 18.93 17.15
CA ASP A 272 13.27 18.01 16.84
C ASP A 272 12.80 18.02 15.35
N GLN A 273 13.09 19.10 14.61
CA GLN A 273 12.89 19.31 13.18
C GLN A 273 13.84 18.54 12.23
N GLN A 274 14.69 17.61 12.72
CA GLN A 274 15.67 16.86 11.92
C GLN A 274 15.71 15.35 12.25
N ARG A 275 14.58 14.65 12.13
CA ARG A 275 14.44 13.27 12.61
C ARG A 275 13.94 12.25 11.57
N HIS A 276 14.89 11.47 11.09
CA HIS A 276 15.01 10.02 11.06
C HIS A 276 13.80 9.14 10.68
N THR A 277 13.74 8.80 9.40
CA THR A 277 12.93 7.74 8.79
C THR A 277 13.70 6.41 8.76
N TYR A 278 13.12 5.31 9.26
CA TYR A 278 13.80 4.01 9.38
C TYR A 278 13.02 2.91 8.65
N ALA A 279 13.64 2.24 7.67
CA ALA A 279 13.07 1.01 7.11
C ALA A 279 13.22 -0.15 8.11
N GLY A 280 12.20 -1.01 8.17
CA GLY A 280 12.32 -2.34 8.76
C GLY A 280 13.12 -3.28 7.85
N GLU A 281 14.02 -4.07 8.45
CA GLU A 281 14.89 -5.12 7.88
C GLU A 281 15.03 -5.22 6.35
N VAL A 282 16.18 -4.74 5.84
CA VAL A 282 16.79 -5.28 4.61
C VAL A 282 17.63 -6.50 5.00
N ASN A 283 17.00 -7.68 5.11
CA ASN A 283 17.76 -8.92 5.27
C ASN A 283 18.10 -9.50 3.89
N LEU A 284 19.26 -9.09 3.39
CA LEU A 284 20.00 -9.81 2.34
C LEU A 284 20.60 -11.07 2.98
N GLU A 285 19.76 -12.07 3.22
CA GLU A 285 20.05 -13.52 3.33
C GLU A 285 18.87 -14.25 4.01
N GLY A 286 17.80 -14.51 3.25
CA GLY A 286 17.13 -15.81 3.38
C GLY A 286 15.66 -15.91 3.83
N GLN A 287 14.86 -14.83 3.94
CA GLN A 287 13.38 -14.95 4.05
C GLN A 287 12.66 -13.80 3.31
N ALA A 288 11.54 -14.12 2.63
CA ALA A 288 10.93 -13.27 1.60
C ALA A 288 9.81 -12.33 2.11
N SER A 289 9.96 -11.03 1.81
CA SER A 289 8.98 -9.91 1.86
C SER A 289 8.54 -9.44 3.26
N PRO A 290 7.92 -8.25 3.43
CA PRO A 290 7.95 -6.96 2.72
C PRO A 290 8.74 -5.85 3.49
N VAL A 291 9.44 -4.93 2.81
CA VAL A 291 10.05 -3.74 3.47
C VAL A 291 9.11 -2.54 3.31
N PHE A 292 8.51 -2.10 4.41
CA PHE A 292 7.73 -0.86 4.44
C PHE A 292 8.60 0.28 4.97
N HIS A 293 8.62 1.37 4.22
CA HIS A 293 9.07 2.67 4.69
C HIS A 293 7.89 3.64 4.68
N VAL A 294 7.55 4.13 5.86
CA VAL A 294 6.40 5.00 6.07
C VAL A 294 6.87 6.44 5.95
N ALA A 295 6.64 7.06 4.79
CA ALA A 295 6.86 8.50 4.64
C ALA A 295 5.63 9.23 5.22
N HIS A 296 5.75 9.57 6.51
CA HIS A 296 4.60 9.98 7.32
C HIS A 296 3.90 11.25 6.82
N ARG A 297 4.61 12.21 6.22
CA ARG A 297 4.02 13.43 5.65
C ARG A 297 4.80 13.86 4.41
N ALA A 298 4.15 13.81 3.26
CA ALA A 298 4.66 14.38 2.02
C ALA A 298 3.81 15.57 1.60
N PRO A 299 4.40 16.68 1.12
CA PRO A 299 3.65 17.75 0.50
C PRO A 299 2.81 17.20 -0.66
N LYS A 300 1.59 17.71 -0.83
CA LYS A 300 0.71 17.32 -1.94
C LYS A 300 1.40 17.46 -3.30
N ALA A 301 2.24 18.48 -3.48
CA ALA A 301 3.04 18.66 -4.70
C ALA A 301 4.00 17.48 -4.99
N VAL A 302 4.59 16.89 -3.95
CA VAL A 302 5.46 15.70 -4.06
C VAL A 302 4.62 14.50 -4.49
N VAL A 303 3.45 14.32 -3.89
CA VAL A 303 2.51 13.22 -4.25
C VAL A 303 2.04 13.36 -5.69
N ASP A 304 1.66 14.57 -6.09
CA ASP A 304 1.17 14.87 -7.44
C ASP A 304 2.31 14.69 -8.47
N ALA A 305 3.55 15.06 -8.13
CA ALA A 305 4.72 14.81 -8.97
C ALA A 305 4.99 13.30 -9.16
N VAL A 306 4.84 12.50 -8.10
CA VAL A 306 4.98 11.04 -8.21
C VAL A 306 3.85 10.42 -9.03
N ARG A 307 2.62 10.94 -8.93
CA ARG A 307 1.45 10.43 -9.67
C ARG A 307 1.47 10.73 -11.17
N ASN A 308 2.02 11.86 -11.59
CA ASN A 308 1.93 12.32 -12.99
C ASN A 308 2.83 11.54 -13.98
N ALA A 309 3.18 10.29 -13.65
CA ALA A 309 3.93 9.33 -14.49
C ALA A 309 5.34 9.77 -14.94
N THR A 310 5.86 10.90 -14.43
CA THR A 310 7.22 11.39 -14.70
C THR A 310 8.23 10.89 -13.67
N ALA A 311 7.77 10.38 -12.53
CA ALA A 311 8.66 9.85 -11.51
C ALA A 311 9.16 8.45 -11.87
N ARG A 312 10.45 8.19 -11.57
CA ARG A 312 11.04 6.85 -11.58
C ARG A 312 11.46 6.47 -10.18
N PHE A 313 11.13 5.26 -9.75
CA PHE A 313 11.80 4.65 -8.61
C PHE A 313 13.16 4.10 -9.04
N VAL A 314 14.19 4.42 -8.29
CA VAL A 314 15.57 3.96 -8.49
C VAL A 314 16.11 3.38 -7.19
N VAL A 315 16.94 2.35 -7.28
CA VAL A 315 17.62 1.75 -6.12
C VAL A 315 19.10 2.13 -6.17
N GLU A 316 19.55 2.85 -5.13
CA GLU A 316 20.96 3.17 -4.90
C GLU A 316 21.58 2.09 -4.01
N THR A 317 22.57 1.38 -4.54
CA THR A 317 23.42 0.43 -3.83
C THR A 317 24.79 1.04 -3.51
N VAL A 318 25.56 0.42 -2.60
CA VAL A 318 26.91 0.89 -2.23
C VAL A 318 27.79 1.11 -3.47
N ASN A 319 27.69 0.23 -4.46
CA ASN A 319 28.44 0.34 -5.71
C ASN A 319 28.01 1.57 -6.53
N SER A 320 26.71 1.72 -6.80
CA SER A 320 26.20 2.89 -7.53
C SER A 320 26.47 4.23 -6.82
N ARG A 321 26.59 4.22 -5.49
CA ARG A 321 26.94 5.40 -4.70
C ARG A 321 28.41 5.80 -4.85
N ASN A 322 29.30 4.82 -4.98
CA ASN A 322 30.74 5.02 -5.01
C ASN A 322 31.30 5.26 -6.42
N ASP A 323 30.50 5.01 -7.46
CA ASP A 323 30.84 5.28 -8.87
C ASP A 323 29.85 6.30 -9.46
N PRO A 324 30.23 7.60 -9.56
CA PRO A 324 29.38 8.66 -10.11
C PRO A 324 28.97 8.46 -11.58
N GLY A 325 29.62 7.55 -12.30
CA GLY A 325 29.29 7.19 -13.68
C GLY A 325 28.47 5.91 -13.79
N ALA A 326 28.23 5.19 -12.69
CA ALA A 326 27.40 4.00 -12.69
C ALA A 326 25.92 4.38 -12.75
N GLU A 327 25.20 3.77 -13.70
CA GLU A 327 23.75 3.83 -13.73
C GLU A 327 23.16 3.18 -12.46
N TRP A 328 21.93 3.57 -12.11
CA TRP A 328 21.19 2.92 -11.02
C TRP A 328 21.09 1.42 -11.30
N GLU A 329 21.31 0.59 -10.27
CA GLU A 329 21.35 -0.84 -10.51
C GLU A 329 20.00 -1.37 -11.00
N VAL A 330 18.90 -0.84 -10.45
CA VAL A 330 17.54 -1.06 -10.97
C VAL A 330 16.71 0.23 -10.90
N GLU A 331 15.86 0.44 -11.90
CA GLU A 331 14.92 1.54 -11.99
C GLU A 331 13.57 1.14 -12.63
N GLY A 332 12.54 1.92 -12.38
CA GLY A 332 11.21 1.69 -12.95
C GLY A 332 10.30 2.91 -12.86
N ARG A 333 9.44 3.10 -13.86
CA ARG A 333 8.46 4.21 -13.86
C ARG A 333 7.35 3.96 -12.86
N VAL A 334 6.93 5.01 -12.17
CA VAL A 334 5.75 4.98 -11.30
C VAL A 334 4.49 5.09 -12.13
N LEU A 335 3.58 4.14 -11.94
CA LEU A 335 2.29 4.08 -12.62
C LEU A 335 1.17 3.92 -11.58
N ASP A 336 -0.05 4.27 -11.97
CA ASP A 336 -1.22 3.86 -11.19
C ASP A 336 -1.25 2.34 -11.09
N ALA A 337 -1.55 1.82 -9.90
CA ALA A 337 -1.71 0.38 -9.72
C ALA A 337 -2.77 -0.15 -10.68
N VAL A 338 -2.53 -1.31 -11.26
CA VAL A 338 -3.49 -1.92 -12.18
C VAL A 338 -4.47 -2.77 -11.35
N PRO A 339 -5.79 -2.57 -11.48
CA PRO A 339 -6.77 -3.30 -10.68
C PRO A 339 -6.74 -4.80 -10.98
N CYS A 340 -7.15 -5.61 -10.01
CA CYS A 340 -7.29 -7.06 -10.13
C CYS A 340 -5.98 -7.82 -10.38
N ARG A 341 -4.84 -7.13 -10.21
CA ARG A 341 -3.51 -7.73 -10.14
C ARG A 341 -3.05 -7.82 -8.70
N ARG A 342 -2.28 -8.86 -8.41
CA ARG A 342 -1.56 -9.02 -7.16
C ARG A 342 -0.12 -9.31 -7.50
N LEU A 343 0.78 -8.67 -6.75
CA LEU A 343 2.19 -9.00 -6.74
C LEU A 343 2.37 -10.43 -6.22
N MET A 344 2.97 -11.30 -7.04
CA MET A 344 3.28 -12.65 -6.61
C MET A 344 4.44 -12.64 -5.61
N SER A 345 4.25 -13.36 -4.50
CA SER A 345 5.36 -13.69 -3.62
C SER A 345 6.29 -14.69 -4.30
N GLN A 346 7.51 -14.84 -3.78
CA GLN A 346 8.43 -15.87 -4.23
C GLN A 346 7.99 -17.30 -3.87
N HIS A 347 6.84 -17.47 -3.23
CA HIS A 347 6.23 -18.77 -2.97
C HIS A 347 4.91 -18.95 -3.73
N ASP A 348 4.45 -17.91 -4.41
CA ASP A 348 3.22 -17.96 -5.17
C ASP A 348 3.47 -18.59 -6.54
N SER A 349 2.50 -19.37 -7.00
CA SER A 349 2.35 -19.87 -8.37
C SER A 349 0.91 -19.60 -8.83
N LEU A 350 0.64 -19.67 -10.15
CA LEU A 350 -0.73 -19.56 -10.66
C LEU A 350 -1.67 -20.59 -10.00
N TYR A 351 -1.18 -21.79 -9.67
CA TYR A 351 -1.95 -22.79 -8.93
C TYR A 351 -2.32 -22.32 -7.51
N SER A 352 -1.35 -21.75 -6.78
CA SER A 352 -1.60 -21.26 -5.43
C SER A 352 -2.61 -20.12 -5.41
N VAL A 353 -2.50 -19.19 -6.37
CA VAL A 353 -3.40 -18.04 -6.53
C VAL A 353 -4.78 -18.53 -6.96
N ALA A 354 -4.88 -19.44 -7.94
CA ALA A 354 -6.15 -19.97 -8.39
C ALA A 354 -6.93 -20.62 -7.24
N ARG A 355 -6.25 -21.48 -6.46
CA ARG A 355 -6.83 -22.10 -5.27
C ARG A 355 -7.27 -21.05 -4.24
N GLU A 356 -6.49 -19.99 -4.05
CA GLU A 356 -6.78 -18.91 -3.10
C GLU A 356 -8.07 -18.16 -3.47
N PHE A 357 -8.26 -17.84 -4.76
CA PHE A 357 -9.42 -17.11 -5.25
C PHE A 357 -10.61 -18.01 -5.66
N ARG A 358 -10.54 -19.33 -5.35
CA ARG A 358 -11.52 -20.33 -5.79
C ARG A 358 -11.77 -20.30 -7.30
N SER A 359 -10.70 -20.05 -8.05
CA SER A 359 -10.63 -20.14 -9.50
C SER A 359 -9.92 -21.44 -9.92
N ASP A 360 -10.00 -21.78 -11.20
CA ASP A 360 -9.07 -22.73 -11.80
C ASP A 360 -7.83 -22.01 -12.37
N TRP A 361 -6.73 -22.74 -12.46
CA TRP A 361 -5.45 -22.21 -12.92
C TRP A 361 -5.45 -21.88 -14.42
N VAL A 362 -6.33 -22.51 -15.22
CA VAL A 362 -6.46 -22.22 -16.66
C VAL A 362 -7.11 -20.85 -16.86
N THR A 363 -8.08 -20.48 -16.04
CA THR A 363 -8.66 -19.13 -16.00
C THR A 363 -7.60 -18.10 -15.68
N LEU A 364 -6.80 -18.30 -14.62
CA LEU A 364 -5.72 -17.36 -14.31
C LEU A 364 -4.69 -17.29 -15.42
N TRP A 365 -4.33 -18.42 -16.01
CA TRP A 365 -3.43 -18.44 -17.16
C TRP A 365 -4.02 -17.68 -18.36
N SER A 366 -5.32 -17.81 -18.65
CA SER A 366 -5.95 -17.06 -19.74
C SER A 366 -5.95 -15.54 -19.54
N LEU A 367 -5.82 -15.07 -18.30
CA LEU A 367 -5.70 -13.64 -17.95
C LEU A 367 -4.25 -13.13 -17.98
N ASN A 368 -3.27 -14.02 -18.09
CA ASN A 368 -1.86 -13.68 -17.94
C ASN A 368 -1.01 -14.27 -19.08
N GLU A 369 -0.20 -13.44 -19.71
CA GLU A 369 0.72 -13.92 -20.75
C GLU A 369 1.88 -14.75 -20.17
N GLY A 370 2.34 -15.75 -20.91
CA GLY A 370 3.53 -16.54 -20.60
C GLY A 370 3.26 -18.02 -20.24
N ASN A 371 4.33 -18.72 -19.86
CA ASN A 371 4.28 -20.12 -19.50
C ASN A 371 3.71 -20.28 -18.07
N PRO A 372 2.65 -21.10 -17.86
CA PRO A 372 1.98 -21.24 -16.57
C PRO A 372 2.82 -21.94 -15.49
N ASP A 373 3.91 -22.59 -15.88
CA ASP A 373 4.65 -23.55 -15.04
C ASP A 373 6.06 -23.08 -14.66
N VAL A 374 6.39 -21.79 -14.84
CA VAL A 374 7.75 -21.33 -14.56
C VAL A 374 7.81 -20.04 -13.73
N ARG A 375 8.41 -20.26 -12.56
CA ARG A 375 9.18 -19.36 -11.69
C ARG A 375 8.41 -18.57 -10.65
N ARG A 376 9.07 -18.53 -9.49
CA ARG A 376 8.81 -17.67 -8.35
C ARG A 376 9.27 -16.26 -8.73
N THR A 377 8.43 -15.56 -9.49
CA THR A 377 8.76 -14.22 -10.00
C THR A 377 8.07 -13.16 -9.14
N LEU A 378 8.68 -11.98 -9.08
CA LEU A 378 8.11 -10.80 -8.43
C LEU A 378 7.19 -10.03 -9.38
N GLU A 379 6.47 -10.76 -10.23
CA GLU A 379 5.63 -10.15 -11.25
C GLU A 379 4.19 -10.04 -10.75
N PRO A 380 3.55 -8.88 -10.92
CA PRO A 380 2.15 -8.78 -10.61
C PRO A 380 1.34 -9.49 -11.69
N ARG A 381 0.52 -10.46 -11.26
CA ARG A 381 -0.35 -11.26 -12.14
C ARG A 381 -1.81 -10.95 -11.84
N TYR A 382 -2.64 -11.00 -12.88
CA TYR A 382 -4.09 -10.93 -12.72
C TYR A 382 -4.55 -12.16 -11.95
N TYR A 383 -5.25 -11.93 -10.84
CA TYR A 383 -5.96 -12.97 -10.10
C TYR A 383 -7.46 -12.97 -10.44
N ALA A 384 -7.95 -11.90 -11.07
CA ALA A 384 -9.34 -11.71 -11.46
C ALA A 384 -9.41 -10.86 -12.73
N HIS A 385 -10.53 -10.97 -13.44
CA HIS A 385 -10.81 -10.14 -14.59
C HIS A 385 -11.28 -8.74 -14.15
N PRO A 386 -10.69 -7.64 -14.63
CA PRO A 386 -11.15 -6.30 -14.35
C PRO A 386 -12.39 -5.95 -15.19
N LEU A 387 -13.56 -5.88 -14.54
CA LEU A 387 -14.81 -5.48 -15.17
C LEU A 387 -15.07 -4.00 -14.94
N GLN A 388 -15.19 -3.21 -16.00
CA GLN A 388 -15.65 -1.82 -15.89
C GLN A 388 -17.17 -1.76 -15.75
N VAL A 389 -17.65 -1.05 -14.72
CA VAL A 389 -19.07 -0.85 -14.44
C VAL A 389 -19.65 0.15 -15.44
N LEU A 390 -20.57 -0.31 -16.28
CA LEU A 390 -21.26 0.53 -17.26
C LEU A 390 -22.58 1.07 -16.70
N ARG A 391 -23.16 2.08 -17.36
CA ARG A 391 -24.50 2.59 -17.00
C ARG A 391 -25.52 1.46 -17.08
N GLY A 392 -26.24 1.20 -15.98
CA GLY A 392 -27.25 0.14 -15.88
C GLY A 392 -26.70 -1.24 -15.51
N GLU A 393 -25.37 -1.39 -15.37
CA GLU A 393 -24.77 -2.58 -14.78
C GLU A 393 -25.11 -2.63 -13.27
N THR A 394 -25.48 -3.82 -12.77
CA THR A 394 -25.88 -4.03 -11.37
C THR A 394 -25.13 -5.22 -10.79
N SER A 395 -24.99 -5.28 -9.46
CA SER A 395 -24.40 -6.45 -8.77
C SER A 395 -25.07 -7.75 -9.18
N PHE A 396 -26.40 -7.73 -9.34
CA PHE A 396 -27.19 -8.87 -9.77
C PHE A 396 -26.84 -9.33 -11.18
N ALA A 397 -26.71 -8.40 -12.12
CA ALA A 397 -26.33 -8.71 -13.51
C ALA A 397 -24.90 -9.30 -13.58
N ILE A 398 -23.96 -8.73 -12.82
CA ILE A 398 -22.58 -9.22 -12.70
C ILE A 398 -22.57 -10.62 -12.09
N SER A 399 -23.26 -10.82 -10.97
CA SER A 399 -23.40 -12.10 -10.28
C SER A 399 -23.88 -13.20 -11.21
N ARG A 400 -24.94 -12.94 -11.99
CA ARG A 400 -25.49 -13.88 -12.97
C ARG A 400 -24.51 -14.18 -14.11
N ARG A 401 -23.82 -13.16 -14.61
CA ARG A 401 -22.90 -13.27 -15.76
C ARG A 401 -21.64 -14.09 -15.41
N TYR A 402 -21.15 -13.98 -14.18
CA TYR A 402 -19.92 -14.64 -13.74
C TYR A 402 -20.12 -15.81 -12.79
N GLY A 403 -21.38 -16.16 -12.47
CA GLY A 403 -21.68 -17.25 -11.54
C GLY A 403 -21.21 -16.98 -10.11
N MET A 404 -21.03 -15.72 -9.74
CA MET A 404 -20.57 -15.30 -8.42
C MET A 404 -21.75 -14.85 -7.56
N SER A 405 -21.75 -15.18 -6.28
CA SER A 405 -22.63 -14.51 -5.32
C SER A 405 -22.15 -13.09 -5.01
N GLU A 406 -23.04 -12.21 -4.53
CA GLU A 406 -22.65 -10.87 -4.07
C GLU A 406 -21.59 -10.91 -2.96
N GLY A 407 -21.72 -11.87 -2.05
CA GLY A 407 -20.71 -12.13 -1.02
C GLY A 407 -19.35 -12.46 -1.64
N GLU A 408 -19.31 -13.27 -2.69
CA GLU A 408 -18.06 -13.59 -3.41
C GLU A 408 -17.45 -12.38 -4.11
N ILE A 409 -18.27 -11.55 -4.75
CA ILE A 409 -17.80 -10.30 -5.36
C ILE A 409 -17.19 -9.39 -4.29
N LEU A 410 -17.86 -9.22 -3.13
CA LEU A 410 -17.34 -8.41 -2.02
C LEU A 410 -16.06 -8.96 -1.40
N LYS A 411 -15.84 -10.28 -1.43
CA LYS A 411 -14.59 -10.90 -0.96
C LYS A 411 -13.41 -10.52 -1.84
N VAL A 412 -13.62 -10.56 -3.17
CA VAL A 412 -12.59 -10.21 -4.16
C VAL A 412 -12.39 -8.70 -4.22
N ASN A 413 -13.40 -7.91 -3.86
CA ASN A 413 -13.39 -6.45 -3.89
C ASN A 413 -13.61 -5.84 -2.49
N PRO A 414 -12.65 -5.99 -1.56
CA PRO A 414 -12.84 -5.58 -0.19
C PRO A 414 -13.11 -4.07 -0.05
N ALA A 415 -12.63 -3.23 -0.98
CA ALA A 415 -12.84 -1.78 -0.97
C ALA A 415 -14.27 -1.34 -1.37
N ILE A 416 -15.10 -2.23 -1.93
CA ILE A 416 -16.49 -1.89 -2.25
C ILE A 416 -17.30 -1.86 -0.96
N ALA A 417 -17.77 -0.66 -0.58
CA ALA A 417 -18.55 -0.44 0.63
C ALA A 417 -19.97 -1.01 0.51
N ASP A 418 -20.68 -0.65 -0.56
CA ASP A 418 -22.02 -1.18 -0.88
C ASP A 418 -22.04 -1.73 -2.30
N ILE A 419 -22.30 -3.04 -2.40
CA ILE A 419 -22.35 -3.77 -3.66
C ILE A 419 -23.57 -3.37 -4.51
N ASN A 420 -24.63 -2.85 -3.91
CA ASN A 420 -25.83 -2.43 -4.62
C ASN A 420 -25.65 -1.08 -5.31
N THR A 421 -24.64 -0.31 -4.91
CA THR A 421 -24.34 1.02 -5.44
C THR A 421 -22.96 1.05 -6.07
N LEU A 422 -22.81 0.40 -7.24
CA LEU A 422 -21.57 0.42 -8.00
C LEU A 422 -21.45 1.73 -8.82
N PRO A 423 -20.41 2.54 -8.61
CA PRO A 423 -20.21 3.76 -9.39
C PRO A 423 -19.93 3.44 -10.87
N VAL A 424 -20.58 4.14 -11.79
CA VAL A 424 -20.31 4.01 -13.23
C VAL A 424 -18.86 4.43 -13.52
N GLY A 425 -18.16 3.61 -14.31
CA GLY A 425 -16.75 3.80 -14.64
C GLY A 425 -15.76 3.16 -13.65
N SER A 426 -16.23 2.71 -12.49
CA SER A 426 -15.40 1.96 -11.54
C SER A 426 -15.05 0.56 -12.07
N VAL A 427 -13.99 -0.04 -11.54
CA VAL A 427 -13.57 -1.40 -11.88
C VAL A 427 -13.90 -2.35 -10.74
N VAL A 428 -14.54 -3.46 -11.07
CA VAL A 428 -14.85 -4.58 -10.17
C VAL A 428 -14.07 -5.81 -10.62
N CYS A 429 -13.33 -6.43 -9.73
CA CYS A 429 -12.60 -7.66 -9.96
C CYS A 429 -13.54 -8.86 -9.88
N VAL A 430 -13.66 -9.61 -10.98
CA VAL A 430 -14.53 -10.79 -11.06
C VAL A 430 -13.72 -12.05 -11.32
N VAL A 431 -14.06 -13.12 -10.60
CA VAL A 431 -13.45 -14.44 -10.72
C VAL A 431 -14.55 -15.39 -11.21
N PRO A 432 -14.61 -15.70 -12.52
CA PRO A 432 -15.69 -16.51 -13.09
C PRO A 432 -15.77 -17.89 -12.43
N ASN A 433 -16.95 -18.27 -11.96
CA ASN A 433 -17.23 -19.64 -11.54
C ASN A 433 -17.90 -20.39 -12.67
N TRP A 434 -17.11 -21.00 -13.56
CA TRP A 434 -17.61 -21.64 -14.79
C TRP A 434 -18.65 -22.74 -14.57
N GLN A 435 -18.65 -23.39 -13.40
CA GLN A 435 -19.63 -24.40 -13.03
C GLN A 435 -21.00 -23.80 -12.64
N ALA A 436 -21.02 -22.55 -12.17
CA ALA A 436 -22.22 -21.82 -11.80
C ALA A 436 -22.67 -20.83 -12.88
N THR A 437 -21.78 -20.42 -13.79
CA THR A 437 -22.08 -19.49 -14.88
C THR A 437 -23.11 -20.07 -15.84
N VAL A 438 -24.11 -19.25 -16.18
CA VAL A 438 -25.19 -19.59 -17.10
C VAL A 438 -25.08 -18.70 -18.35
N ALA A 439 -25.07 -19.32 -19.52
CA ALA A 439 -25.06 -18.63 -20.80
C ALA A 439 -26.40 -17.90 -21.05
N GLY A 440 -26.43 -17.00 -22.05
CA GLY A 440 -27.64 -16.23 -22.39
C GLY A 440 -28.87 -17.07 -22.72
N ASN A 441 -28.68 -18.34 -23.11
CA ASN A 441 -29.73 -19.32 -23.39
C ASN A 441 -30.22 -20.10 -22.15
N GLY A 442 -29.72 -19.79 -20.94
CA GLY A 442 -30.11 -20.46 -19.71
C GLY A 442 -29.37 -21.77 -19.40
N GLN A 443 -28.43 -22.21 -20.24
CA GLN A 443 -27.63 -23.41 -19.99
C GLN A 443 -26.36 -23.09 -19.19
N ARG A 444 -25.89 -24.02 -18.35
CA ARG A 444 -24.58 -23.88 -17.67
C ARG A 444 -23.44 -23.93 -18.70
N VAL A 445 -22.43 -23.09 -18.51
CA VAL A 445 -21.26 -23.04 -19.40
C VAL A 445 -20.40 -24.29 -19.25
N CYS A 446 -20.18 -24.75 -18.02
CA CYS A 446 -19.54 -26.03 -17.73
C CYS A 446 -20.50 -26.91 -16.93
N THR A 447 -20.65 -28.16 -17.36
CA THR A 447 -21.49 -29.18 -16.72
C THR A 447 -20.67 -30.20 -15.96
#